data_AF-A0A0B2V4I2-F1
#
_entry.id   AF-A0A0B2V4I2-F1
#
_cell.length_a   1.000
_cell.length_b   1.000
_cell.length_c   1.000
_cell.angle_alpha   90.00
_cell.angle_beta   90.00
_cell.angle_gamma   90.00
#
_symmetry.space_group_name_H-M   'P 1'
#
loop_
_entity.id
_entity.type
_entity.pdbx_description
1 polymer ?
#
loop_
_entity_poly.entity_id
_entity_poly.type
_entity_poly.pdbx_seq_one_letter_code
_entity_poly.pdbx_strand_id
1 'polypeptide(L)'
;MANAQMNMTMFFAYGCSKERIGIRGNARHFLDMVVKFIIALSTLCIVTILWTSTMLASKWIDKQTLNCESGCAKDIGADYAAEELLDSRSADFSKGEDIYFPRSDHDCSRIFEDSVYASEKQKAPLILDSSADAAVDASCETIRNRVLAYLVPTTKMESDFPIAFVRIVYKDYRLQELLFKLQYAHQNLFCFVIDKKATALFKEQMKNLTECFPNVILAGRQLDVDSAGHNMLSGFLDCLRLLLARPMWKYAITLQNHDIPLRTNFELVNVLRALNGSNDVGVMHTIRDRIPKNNSFTYKSLRLFKDNSKNDNRPLYITKGSSSCSLSRAFVDFIVNKLNVSIFVELFNKMYYGVDEMLFSTLHSNDDLDAPGGYTTQCLQTFSGYITRHVVWKRDQQCKSGIERHRVCILGIADLADLERSRFLFANKMMPDLDYSAVSCWAQRLLNRTLTQDRSELINTRYYSRLPVVRFNRDKHTFRRNITPFRC
;
A
#
# COMPACT_ATOMS: atom_id res chain seq x y z
N MET A 1 82.53 3.74 -45.96
CA MET A 1 81.86 2.47 -45.59
C MET A 1 80.37 2.70 -45.88
N ALA A 2 79.92 2.60 -47.13
CA ALA A 2 79.52 1.35 -47.83
C ALA A 2 78.60 0.51 -46.93
N ASN A 3 77.38 0.12 -47.28
CA ASN A 3 76.53 0.15 -48.47
C ASN A 3 75.22 -0.52 -47.97
N ALA A 4 74.01 -0.41 -48.49
CA ALA A 4 73.41 0.21 -49.65
C ALA A 4 71.88 0.10 -49.39
N GLN A 5 71.10 1.16 -49.66
CA GLN A 5 70.14 1.25 -50.78
C GLN A 5 68.86 0.38 -50.60
N MET A 6 67.66 0.86 -50.88
CA MET A 6 67.33 1.63 -52.09
C MET A 6 65.95 2.34 -51.97
N ASN A 7 65.97 3.65 -52.29
CA ASN A 7 65.08 4.44 -53.16
C ASN A 7 63.55 4.39 -52.97
N MET A 8 62.79 5.49 -52.77
CA MET A 8 62.80 6.87 -53.31
C MET A 8 62.48 6.98 -54.80
N THR A 9 61.30 7.52 -55.15
CA THR A 9 61.06 8.59 -56.17
C THR A 9 59.55 8.93 -56.22
N MET A 10 59.12 10.16 -55.89
CA MET A 10 59.00 11.42 -56.70
C MET A 10 57.93 11.33 -57.81
N PHE A 11 57.17 12.36 -58.26
CA PHE A 11 57.23 13.84 -58.32
C PHE A 11 55.75 14.37 -58.33
N PHE A 12 55.38 15.54 -57.76
CA PHE A 12 55.22 16.88 -58.40
C PHE A 12 54.53 16.87 -59.79
N ALA A 13 53.64 17.78 -60.20
CA ALA A 13 53.43 19.19 -59.87
C ALA A 13 52.03 19.68 -60.36
N TYR A 14 51.67 20.85 -59.83
CA TYR A 14 50.80 21.92 -60.36
C TYR A 14 50.27 21.82 -61.81
N GLY A 15 48.99 22.21 -61.97
CA GLY A 15 48.43 22.62 -63.25
C GLY A 15 47.08 23.31 -63.10
N CYS A 16 47.09 24.64 -63.09
CA CYS A 16 45.89 25.46 -63.22
C CYS A 16 45.44 25.45 -64.69
N SER A 17 44.18 25.13 -64.97
CA SER A 17 43.58 25.30 -66.31
C SER A 17 42.10 25.69 -66.18
N LYS A 18 41.76 26.83 -66.80
CA LYS A 18 40.39 27.30 -67.04
C LYS A 18 39.82 26.52 -68.21
N GLU A 19 38.61 25.98 -68.08
CA GLU A 19 37.71 25.86 -69.23
C GLU A 19 36.21 25.81 -68.87
N ARG A 20 35.41 26.19 -69.86
CA ARG A 20 34.06 26.74 -69.79
C ARG A 20 32.93 25.72 -69.54
N ILE A 21 31.92 26.25 -68.85
CA ILE A 21 30.47 25.99 -68.86
C ILE A 21 29.96 24.96 -69.89
N GLY A 22 29.27 23.94 -69.36
CA GLY A 22 28.28 23.13 -70.07
C GLY A 22 27.07 22.85 -69.18
N ILE A 23 26.01 23.65 -69.31
CA ILE A 23 24.70 23.40 -68.68
C ILE A 23 23.97 22.35 -69.51
N ARG A 24 23.73 21.16 -68.95
CA ARG A 24 22.64 20.29 -69.37
C ARG A 24 22.05 19.51 -68.18
N GLY A 25 20.83 19.92 -67.85
CA GLY A 25 19.76 19.25 -67.10
C GLY A 25 20.11 18.10 -66.15
N ASN A 26 19.85 18.31 -64.86
CA ASN A 26 19.20 17.27 -64.07
C ASN A 26 18.31 17.86 -62.96
N ALA A 27 17.21 18.50 -63.37
CA ALA A 27 16.22 19.08 -62.44
C ALA A 27 15.68 18.05 -61.44
N ARG A 28 15.66 16.75 -61.78
CA ARG A 28 15.29 15.66 -60.85
C ARG A 28 16.24 15.50 -59.67
N HIS A 29 17.53 15.69 -59.88
CA HIS A 29 18.53 15.47 -58.82
C HIS A 29 18.54 16.64 -57.82
N PHE A 30 18.29 17.85 -58.31
CA PHE A 30 18.11 19.03 -57.45
C PHE A 30 16.79 18.97 -56.68
N LEU A 31 15.70 18.53 -57.33
CA LEU A 31 14.41 18.36 -56.66
C LEU A 31 14.47 17.29 -55.57
N ASP A 32 15.15 16.16 -55.80
CA ASP A 32 15.30 15.09 -54.81
C ASP A 32 16.17 15.54 -53.62
N MET A 33 17.21 16.35 -53.87
CA MET A 33 18.03 16.94 -52.81
C MET A 33 17.25 17.97 -51.99
N VAL A 34 16.43 18.82 -52.64
CA VAL A 34 15.57 19.80 -51.97
C VAL A 34 14.47 19.11 -51.16
N VAL A 35 13.84 18.06 -51.69
CA VAL A 35 12.82 17.27 -50.96
C VAL A 35 13.44 16.58 -49.73
N LYS A 36 14.62 15.96 -49.87
CA LYS A 36 15.34 15.37 -48.72
C LYS A 36 15.73 16.43 -47.68
N PHE A 37 16.12 17.63 -48.11
CA PHE A 37 16.44 18.73 -47.21
C PHE A 37 15.20 19.29 -46.48
N ILE A 38 14.06 19.37 -47.18
CA ILE A 38 12.77 19.78 -46.59
C ILE A 38 12.26 18.72 -45.60
N ILE A 39 12.42 17.42 -45.90
CA ILE A 39 12.07 16.34 -44.97
C ILE A 39 12.99 16.34 -43.73
N ALA A 40 14.29 16.61 -43.92
CA ALA A 40 15.23 16.76 -42.80
C ALA A 40 14.88 17.98 -41.92
N LEU A 41 14.52 19.11 -42.52
CA LEU A 41 14.09 20.31 -41.80
C LEU A 41 12.75 20.10 -41.08
N SER A 42 11.79 19.40 -41.69
CA SER A 42 10.49 19.13 -41.06
C SER A 42 10.60 18.13 -39.91
N THR A 43 11.44 17.09 -40.04
CA THR A 43 11.74 16.17 -38.94
C THR A 43 12.50 16.84 -37.80
N LEU A 44 13.46 17.74 -38.09
CA LEU A 44 14.14 18.53 -37.06
C LEU A 44 13.14 19.48 -36.35
N CYS A 45 12.25 20.13 -37.09
CA CYS A 45 11.17 20.96 -36.54
C CYS A 45 10.24 20.14 -35.63
N ILE A 46 9.80 18.96 -36.06
CA ILE A 46 8.92 18.08 -35.27
C ILE A 46 9.63 17.62 -33.99
N VAL A 47 10.92 17.27 -34.06
CA VAL A 47 11.71 16.92 -32.87
C VAL A 47 11.86 18.10 -31.94
N THR A 48 12.15 19.31 -32.44
CA THR A 48 12.22 20.52 -31.60
C THR A 48 10.86 20.92 -31.01
N ILE A 49 9.75 20.72 -31.74
CA ILE A 49 8.39 20.97 -31.24
C ILE A 49 8.02 19.94 -30.16
N LEU A 50 8.38 18.66 -30.33
CA LEU A 50 8.17 17.61 -29.32
C LEU A 50 9.06 17.82 -28.09
N TRP A 51 10.28 18.31 -28.25
CA TRP A 51 11.20 18.63 -27.15
C TRP A 51 10.77 19.89 -26.39
N THR A 52 10.28 20.92 -27.10
CA THR A 52 9.74 22.14 -26.46
C THR A 52 8.38 21.89 -25.81
N SER A 53 7.53 21.02 -26.35
CA SER A 53 6.25 20.64 -25.71
C SER A 53 6.43 19.71 -24.51
N THR A 54 7.45 18.84 -24.50
CA THR A 54 7.84 18.09 -23.28
C THR A 54 8.50 18.98 -22.22
N MET A 55 9.30 19.98 -22.61
CA MET A 55 9.83 21.03 -21.71
C MET A 55 8.75 22.00 -21.20
N LEU A 56 7.72 22.29 -22.00
CA LEU A 56 6.57 23.09 -21.58
C LEU A 56 5.64 22.28 -20.67
N ALA A 57 5.47 20.98 -20.90
CA ALA A 57 4.75 20.08 -20.02
C ALA A 57 5.48 19.89 -18.67
N SER A 58 6.82 19.81 -18.66
CA SER A 58 7.60 19.76 -17.41
C SER A 58 7.53 21.08 -16.65
N LYS A 59 7.56 22.24 -17.34
CA LYS A 59 7.34 23.56 -16.73
C LYS A 59 5.90 23.81 -16.27
N TRP A 60 4.90 23.15 -16.87
CA TRP A 60 3.51 23.23 -16.42
C TRP A 60 3.23 22.38 -15.18
N ILE A 61 3.94 21.27 -15.00
CA ILE A 61 3.84 20.43 -13.79
C ILE A 61 4.52 21.12 -12.59
N ASP A 62 5.53 21.97 -12.80
CA ASP A 62 6.19 22.72 -11.73
C ASP A 62 5.43 23.96 -11.23
N LYS A 63 4.36 24.41 -11.92
CA LYS A 63 3.68 25.68 -11.61
C LYS A 63 2.45 25.56 -10.68
N GLN A 64 2.26 24.41 -10.05
CA GLN A 64 1.32 24.21 -8.92
C GLN A 64 2.04 24.12 -7.56
N THR A 65 3.25 24.67 -7.47
CA THR A 65 3.83 25.03 -6.17
C THR A 65 3.00 26.18 -5.57
N LEU A 66 2.44 25.93 -4.40
CA LEU A 66 1.72 26.88 -3.57
C LEU A 66 2.49 28.20 -3.47
N ASN A 67 1.79 29.31 -3.71
CA ASN A 67 2.15 30.60 -3.13
C ASN A 67 2.11 30.46 -1.60
N CYS A 68 3.22 30.06 -0.99
CA CYS A 68 3.51 30.44 0.39
C CYS A 68 3.98 31.90 0.34
N GLU A 69 3.09 32.81 0.72
CA GLU A 69 3.50 34.18 1.02
C GLU A 69 4.59 34.13 2.11
N SER A 70 5.62 34.92 1.83
CA SER A 70 6.83 35.12 2.61
C SER A 70 6.56 35.32 4.11
N GLY A 71 6.90 34.30 4.92
CA GLY A 71 6.80 34.37 6.38
C GLY A 71 7.37 33.18 7.16
N CYS A 72 7.63 32.02 6.54
CA CYS A 72 8.13 30.84 7.26
C CYS A 72 9.33 30.19 6.53
N ALA A 73 10.48 30.87 6.50
CA ALA A 73 11.74 30.25 6.10
C ALA A 73 12.93 31.07 6.62
N LYS A 74 13.10 31.12 7.94
CA LYS A 74 14.42 31.31 8.55
C LYS A 74 14.55 30.36 9.74
N ASP A 75 15.67 29.65 9.73
CA ASP A 75 16.28 28.89 10.80
C ASP A 75 15.62 27.57 11.24
N ILE A 76 15.74 26.52 10.41
CA ILE A 76 16.04 25.17 10.92
C ILE A 76 16.98 24.48 9.91
N GLY A 77 18.27 24.64 10.13
CA GLY A 77 19.31 24.08 9.28
C GLY A 77 20.68 24.24 9.91
N ALA A 78 20.88 23.72 11.12
CA ALA A 78 22.19 23.40 11.68
C ALA A 78 22.01 22.47 12.90
N ASP A 79 22.84 21.42 12.93
CA ASP A 79 23.12 20.50 14.04
C ASP A 79 22.00 19.63 14.62
N TYR A 80 21.87 18.43 14.05
CA TYR A 80 21.40 17.26 14.79
C TYR A 80 22.55 16.26 14.94
N ALA A 81 23.33 16.44 16.01
CA ALA A 81 23.94 15.31 16.69
C ALA A 81 22.81 14.45 17.28
N ALA A 82 22.29 13.52 16.47
CA ALA A 82 21.15 12.67 16.83
C ALA A 82 21.61 11.32 17.38
N GLU A 83 22.55 11.31 18.33
CA GLU A 83 23.03 10.07 18.94
C GLU A 83 22.93 10.05 20.48
N GLU A 84 22.48 11.13 21.13
CA GLU A 84 22.52 11.25 22.61
C GLU A 84 21.19 11.65 23.28
N LEU A 85 20.04 11.52 22.61
CA LEU A 85 18.72 11.98 23.13
C LEU A 85 17.62 10.90 23.23
N LEU A 86 17.98 9.62 23.09
CA LEU A 86 17.03 8.51 23.23
C LEU A 86 16.80 8.07 24.68
N ASP A 87 17.65 8.48 25.63
CA ASP A 87 17.72 7.90 26.97
C ASP A 87 16.63 8.37 27.97
N SER A 88 15.62 9.14 27.55
CA SER A 88 14.65 9.70 28.51
C SER A 88 13.20 9.89 28.05
N ARG A 89 12.76 9.31 26.93
CA ARG A 89 11.34 9.40 26.52
C ARG A 89 10.53 8.20 27.02
N SER A 90 10.25 8.14 28.32
CA SER A 90 9.09 7.37 28.79
C SER A 90 7.83 8.18 28.50
N ALA A 91 6.97 7.70 27.60
CA ALA A 91 5.67 8.32 27.43
C ALA A 91 4.81 8.07 28.68
N ASP A 92 4.44 9.13 29.38
CA ASP A 92 3.54 9.06 30.53
C ASP A 92 2.09 9.14 30.05
N PHE A 93 1.45 7.98 29.91
CA PHE A 93 0.04 7.85 29.52
C PHE A 93 -0.93 8.06 30.69
N SER A 94 -0.43 8.27 31.92
CA SER A 94 -1.26 8.31 33.13
C SER A 94 -1.97 9.66 33.36
N LYS A 95 -1.55 10.73 32.68
CA LYS A 95 -2.09 12.09 32.91
C LYS A 95 -3.57 12.23 32.54
N GLY A 96 -4.09 11.37 31.65
CA GLY A 96 -5.52 11.30 31.32
C GLY A 96 -6.08 12.52 30.57
N GLU A 97 -5.20 13.37 30.04
CA GLU A 97 -5.54 14.52 29.18
C GLU A 97 -5.52 14.14 27.68
N ASP A 98 -4.99 12.96 27.35
CA ASP A 98 -4.97 12.45 25.98
C ASP A 98 -6.29 11.75 25.66
N ILE A 99 -6.97 12.18 24.59
CA ILE A 99 -8.25 11.63 24.14
C ILE A 99 -8.17 10.13 23.83
N TYR A 100 -6.97 9.61 23.52
CA TYR A 100 -6.75 8.19 23.23
C TYR A 100 -6.61 7.32 24.49
N PHE A 101 -6.15 7.92 25.59
CA PHE A 101 -5.83 7.24 26.85
C PHE A 101 -6.64 7.83 28.01
N PRO A 102 -7.98 7.74 27.95
CA PRO A 102 -8.83 8.20 29.03
C PRO A 102 -8.49 7.48 30.33
N ARG A 103 -8.65 8.19 31.46
CA ARG A 103 -8.39 7.63 32.79
C ARG A 103 -9.20 6.35 33.00
N SER A 104 -8.52 5.34 33.50
CA SER A 104 -9.08 4.02 33.73
C SER A 104 -8.41 3.36 34.92
N ASP A 105 -9.12 2.45 35.58
CA ASP A 105 -8.63 1.57 36.64
C ASP A 105 -7.90 0.32 36.09
N HIS A 106 -7.70 0.28 34.77
CA HIS A 106 -7.01 -0.76 34.04
C HIS A 106 -5.50 -0.49 34.01
N ASP A 107 -4.72 -1.37 34.64
CA ASP A 107 -3.28 -1.42 34.47
C ASP A 107 -2.95 -2.17 33.18
N CYS A 108 -2.70 -1.41 32.12
CA CYS A 108 -2.40 -1.95 30.81
C CYS A 108 -1.13 -2.81 30.79
N SER A 109 -0.14 -2.55 31.65
CA SER A 109 1.07 -3.39 31.70
C SER A 109 0.74 -4.76 32.30
N ARG A 110 -0.02 -4.77 33.40
CA ARG A 110 -0.44 -6.01 34.07
C ARG A 110 -1.34 -6.89 33.20
N ILE A 111 -2.16 -6.30 32.32
CA ILE A 111 -3.04 -7.05 31.40
C ILE A 111 -2.30 -8.07 30.52
N PHE A 112 -1.07 -7.78 30.11
CA PHE A 112 -0.29 -8.68 29.24
C PHE A 112 0.30 -9.87 30.01
N GLU A 113 0.49 -9.75 31.32
CA GLU A 113 1.23 -10.69 32.16
C GLU A 113 0.32 -11.52 33.08
N ASP A 114 -0.83 -10.96 33.49
CA ASP A 114 -1.76 -11.57 34.42
C ASP A 114 -3.12 -11.83 33.74
N SER A 115 -3.31 -13.05 33.24
CA SER A 115 -4.54 -13.45 32.57
C SER A 115 -5.77 -13.43 33.49
N VAL A 116 -5.58 -13.59 34.81
CA VAL A 116 -6.67 -13.54 35.78
C VAL A 116 -7.14 -12.10 35.92
N TYR A 117 -6.21 -11.16 36.08
CA TYR A 117 -6.52 -9.73 36.10
C TYR A 117 -7.18 -9.27 34.79
N ALA A 118 -6.64 -9.68 33.64
CA ALA A 118 -7.24 -9.34 32.34
C ALA A 118 -8.68 -9.87 32.21
N SER A 119 -8.94 -11.09 32.67
CA SER A 119 -10.29 -11.69 32.67
C SER A 119 -11.25 -11.03 33.66
N GLU A 120 -10.73 -10.54 34.79
CA GLU A 120 -11.52 -9.76 35.76
C GLU A 120 -11.93 -8.41 35.14
N LYS A 121 -10.96 -7.70 34.57
CA LYS A 121 -11.17 -6.39 33.93
C LYS A 121 -12.05 -6.45 32.69
N GLN A 122 -12.01 -7.55 31.94
CA GLN A 122 -12.91 -7.78 30.81
C GLN A 122 -14.40 -7.66 31.17
N LYS A 123 -14.79 -7.86 32.44
CA LYS A 123 -16.18 -7.77 32.90
C LYS A 123 -16.68 -6.33 33.02
N ALA A 124 -15.78 -5.36 33.08
CA ALA A 124 -16.09 -3.94 33.21
C ALA A 124 -15.21 -3.11 32.26
N PRO A 125 -15.34 -3.29 30.93
CA PRO A 125 -14.52 -2.58 29.97
C PRO A 125 -14.88 -1.09 29.93
N LEU A 126 -13.91 -0.26 29.57
CA LEU A 126 -14.19 1.10 29.17
C LEU A 126 -14.93 1.09 27.84
N ILE A 127 -16.01 1.86 27.74
CA ILE A 127 -16.79 2.01 26.51
C ILE A 127 -16.70 3.47 26.07
N LEU A 128 -16.42 3.68 24.77
CA LEU A 128 -16.58 4.97 24.13
C LEU A 128 -17.73 4.90 23.13
N ASP A 129 -18.79 5.65 23.41
CA ASP A 129 -19.90 5.79 22.49
C ASP A 129 -19.62 6.84 21.41
N SER A 130 -20.58 7.02 20.49
CA SER A 130 -20.46 8.00 19.41
C SER A 130 -20.46 9.46 19.87
N SER A 131 -20.90 9.76 21.09
CA SER A 131 -20.85 11.12 21.65
C SER A 131 -19.43 11.51 22.03
N ALA A 132 -18.58 10.54 22.37
CA ALA A 132 -17.17 10.77 22.66
C ALA A 132 -16.43 11.36 21.45
N ASP A 133 -16.83 11.03 20.22
CA ASP A 133 -16.25 11.60 19.00
C ASP A 133 -16.69 13.05 18.76
N ALA A 134 -17.88 13.44 19.23
CA ALA A 134 -18.40 14.79 19.01
C ALA A 134 -17.65 15.89 19.76
N ALA A 135 -16.99 15.52 20.87
CA ALA A 135 -16.15 16.41 21.65
C ALA A 135 -14.71 16.52 21.14
N VAL A 136 -14.33 15.76 20.10
CA VAL A 136 -12.95 15.76 19.60
C VAL A 136 -12.72 16.98 18.71
N ASP A 137 -11.83 17.88 19.15
CA ASP A 137 -11.32 18.96 18.32
C ASP A 137 -10.50 18.39 17.15
N ALA A 138 -11.02 18.58 15.93
CA ALA A 138 -10.44 18.15 14.67
C ALA A 138 -9.82 19.31 13.88
N SER A 139 -9.36 20.37 14.54
CA SER A 139 -8.53 21.41 13.91
C SER A 139 -7.13 20.88 13.59
N CYS A 140 -6.47 21.42 12.55
CA CYS A 140 -5.17 20.90 12.14
C CYS A 140 -4.08 21.05 13.18
N GLU A 141 -4.09 22.13 13.97
CA GLU A 141 -3.14 22.29 15.07
C GLU A 141 -3.28 21.15 16.07
N THR A 142 -4.50 20.89 16.54
CA THR A 142 -4.74 19.87 17.57
C THR A 142 -4.52 18.45 17.04
N ILE A 143 -4.94 18.15 15.81
CA ILE A 143 -4.67 16.84 15.17
C ILE A 143 -3.15 16.63 15.04
N ARG A 144 -2.41 17.63 14.53
CA ARG A 144 -0.96 17.50 14.34
C ARG A 144 -0.24 17.33 15.67
N ASN A 145 -0.61 18.10 16.69
CA ASN A 145 -0.04 17.96 18.03
C ASN A 145 -0.26 16.55 18.58
N ARG A 146 -1.48 16.00 18.48
CA ARG A 146 -1.78 14.64 18.94
C ARG A 146 -1.05 13.56 18.14
N VAL A 147 -1.05 13.63 16.80
CA VAL A 147 -0.43 12.61 15.95
C VAL A 147 1.10 12.63 16.09
N LEU A 148 1.73 13.81 16.03
CA LEU A 148 3.19 13.97 16.04
C LEU A 148 3.81 13.84 17.44
N ALA A 149 3.01 13.91 18.52
CA ALA A 149 3.48 13.62 19.86
C ALA A 149 4.11 12.21 19.92
N TYR A 150 5.29 12.10 20.53
CA TYR A 150 6.04 10.84 20.64
C TYR A 150 6.43 10.19 19.30
N LEU A 151 6.35 10.91 18.18
CA LEU A 151 6.87 10.40 16.91
C LEU A 151 8.39 10.23 17.00
N VAL A 152 8.85 9.01 16.72
CA VAL A 152 10.28 8.68 16.73
C VAL A 152 10.91 8.93 15.35
N PRO A 153 12.18 9.35 15.29
CA PRO A 153 12.90 9.44 14.02
C PRO A 153 12.91 8.10 13.28
N THR A 154 12.66 8.15 11.98
CA THR A 154 12.65 6.96 11.13
C THR A 154 14.08 6.52 10.85
N THR A 155 14.32 5.22 10.89
CA THR A 155 15.60 4.66 10.44
C THR A 155 15.75 4.82 8.94
N LYS A 156 16.98 4.78 8.43
CA LYS A 156 17.24 4.74 6.97
C LYS A 156 16.46 3.62 6.28
N MET A 157 16.39 2.46 6.93
CA MET A 157 15.60 1.32 6.45
C MET A 157 14.12 1.67 6.26
N GLU A 158 13.50 2.33 7.24
CA GLU A 158 12.11 2.74 7.17
C GLU A 158 11.89 3.83 6.13
N SER A 159 12.83 4.78 6.01
CA SER A 159 12.78 5.85 5.01
C SER A 159 12.84 5.31 3.57
N ASP A 160 13.70 4.31 3.33
CA ASP A 160 13.89 3.68 2.01
C ASP A 160 12.79 2.66 1.66
N PHE A 161 11.90 2.35 2.61
CA PHE A 161 10.81 1.40 2.44
C PHE A 161 9.44 1.98 2.83
N PRO A 162 8.92 2.98 2.10
CA PRO A 162 7.61 3.55 2.42
C PRO A 162 6.47 2.55 2.23
N ILE A 163 5.52 2.55 3.16
CA ILE A 163 4.30 1.74 3.13
C ILE A 163 3.12 2.65 2.81
N ALA A 164 2.21 2.16 1.96
CA ALA A 164 0.92 2.81 1.72
C ALA A 164 -0.19 2.09 2.47
N PHE A 165 -1.01 2.81 3.23
CA PHE A 165 -2.18 2.28 3.91
C PHE A 165 -3.44 2.73 3.17
N VAL A 166 -4.30 1.78 2.81
CA VAL A 166 -5.58 2.04 2.16
C VAL A 166 -6.69 1.62 3.11
N ARG A 167 -7.43 2.59 3.66
CA ARG A 167 -8.44 2.30 4.67
C ARG A 167 -9.83 2.78 4.24
N ILE A 168 -10.81 1.89 4.33
CA ILE A 168 -12.22 2.24 4.19
C ILE A 168 -12.80 2.47 5.58
N VAL A 169 -13.37 3.65 5.80
CA VAL A 169 -13.82 4.13 7.12
C VAL A 169 -15.26 4.63 7.06
N TYR A 170 -15.98 4.50 8.17
CA TYR A 170 -17.39 4.91 8.25
C TYR A 170 -17.82 5.47 9.60
N LYS A 171 -17.06 5.26 10.69
CA LYS A 171 -17.35 5.77 12.03
C LYS A 171 -16.13 5.69 12.96
N ASP A 172 -16.32 6.10 14.22
CA ASP A 172 -15.36 6.03 15.32
C ASP A 172 -14.11 6.89 15.02
N TYR A 173 -14.29 8.22 14.91
CA TYR A 173 -13.22 9.14 14.48
C TYR A 173 -12.00 9.08 15.39
N ARG A 174 -12.20 9.07 16.71
CA ARG A 174 -11.11 8.95 17.69
C ARG A 174 -10.29 7.68 17.47
N LEU A 175 -10.95 6.57 17.14
CA LEU A 175 -10.24 5.34 16.75
C LEU A 175 -9.46 5.54 15.46
N GLN A 176 -10.07 6.11 14.40
CA GLN A 176 -9.36 6.31 13.13
C GLN A 176 -8.13 7.19 13.27
N GLU A 177 -8.21 8.28 14.05
CA GLU A 177 -7.07 9.16 14.33
C GLU A 177 -5.97 8.44 15.13
N LEU A 178 -6.34 7.64 16.13
CA LEU A 178 -5.40 6.81 16.88
C LEU A 178 -4.70 5.78 15.97
N LEU A 179 -5.44 5.08 15.12
CA LEU A 179 -4.87 4.08 14.20
C LEU A 179 -3.93 4.73 13.19
N PHE A 180 -4.28 5.94 12.71
CA PHE A 180 -3.41 6.76 11.88
C PHE A 180 -2.14 7.13 12.63
N LYS A 181 -2.24 7.64 13.87
CA LYS A 181 -1.10 7.96 14.74
C LYS A 181 -0.14 6.78 14.90
N LEU A 182 -0.66 5.59 15.22
CA LEU A 182 0.14 4.37 15.43
C LEU A 182 0.89 3.90 14.18
N GLN A 183 0.45 4.31 12.99
CA GLN A 183 1.02 3.94 11.69
C GLN A 183 1.81 5.08 11.03
N TYR A 184 1.68 6.30 11.57
CA TYR A 184 2.22 7.51 10.95
C TYR A 184 3.75 7.48 10.90
N ALA A 185 4.27 7.68 9.70
CA ALA A 185 5.65 8.04 9.45
C ALA A 185 5.66 8.99 8.26
N HIS A 186 6.59 9.95 8.24
CA HIS A 186 6.62 11.00 7.21
C HIS A 186 6.69 10.46 5.78
N GLN A 187 7.40 9.35 5.57
CA GLN A 187 7.56 8.71 4.27
C GLN A 187 6.36 7.85 3.85
N ASN A 188 5.59 7.33 4.82
CA ASN A 188 4.43 6.48 4.52
C ASN A 188 3.33 7.28 3.83
N LEU A 189 2.44 6.58 3.13
CA LEU A 189 1.29 7.16 2.46
C LEU A 189 0.00 6.61 3.05
N PHE A 190 -1.03 7.44 3.10
CA PHE A 190 -2.34 7.05 3.63
C PHE A 190 -3.40 7.46 2.64
N CYS A 191 -4.32 6.56 2.32
CA CYS A 191 -5.47 6.85 1.51
C CYS A 191 -6.74 6.36 2.19
N PHE A 192 -7.66 7.28 2.42
CA PHE A 192 -8.94 7.01 3.06
C PHE A 192 -10.07 7.03 2.03
N VAL A 193 -11.02 6.11 2.18
CA VAL A 193 -12.32 6.14 1.50
C VAL A 193 -13.38 6.21 2.58
N ILE A 194 -14.27 7.19 2.49
CA ILE A 194 -15.34 7.36 3.47
C ILE A 194 -16.63 6.76 2.90
N ASP A 195 -17.30 5.92 3.70
CA ASP A 195 -18.65 5.44 3.37
C ASP A 195 -19.60 6.62 3.15
N LYS A 196 -20.38 6.55 2.07
CA LYS A 196 -21.44 7.51 1.76
C LYS A 196 -22.42 7.69 2.94
N LYS A 197 -22.66 6.65 3.73
CA LYS A 197 -23.60 6.64 4.86
C LYS A 197 -23.01 7.19 6.16
N ALA A 198 -21.71 7.49 6.21
CA ALA A 198 -21.10 8.08 7.40
C ALA A 198 -21.74 9.42 7.77
N THR A 199 -21.73 9.77 9.05
CA THR A 199 -22.34 11.02 9.53
C THR A 199 -21.61 12.24 8.95
N ALA A 200 -22.31 13.39 8.88
CA ALA A 200 -21.71 14.63 8.41
C ALA A 200 -20.48 15.02 9.25
N LEU A 201 -20.60 14.90 10.57
CA LEU A 201 -19.52 15.16 11.51
C LEU A 201 -18.30 14.28 11.26
N PHE A 202 -18.48 12.96 11.10
CA PHE A 202 -17.37 12.05 10.82
C PHE A 202 -16.67 12.39 9.50
N LYS A 203 -17.45 12.73 8.46
CA LYS A 203 -16.90 13.16 7.16
C LYS A 203 -16.07 14.43 7.29
N GLU A 204 -16.53 15.40 8.06
CA GLU A 204 -15.81 16.64 8.34
C GLU A 204 -14.50 16.37 9.09
N GLN A 205 -14.56 15.60 10.19
CA GLN A 205 -13.38 15.27 10.98
C GLN A 205 -12.32 14.52 10.14
N MET A 206 -12.73 13.53 9.35
CA MET A 206 -11.81 12.82 8.44
C MET A 206 -11.25 13.73 7.35
N LYS A 207 -12.07 14.63 6.79
CA LYS A 207 -11.60 15.62 5.81
C LYS A 207 -10.50 16.50 6.42
N ASN A 208 -10.74 17.06 7.60
CA ASN A 208 -9.76 17.88 8.30
C ASN A 208 -8.46 17.07 8.51
N LEU A 209 -8.54 15.86 9.09
CA LEU A 209 -7.38 14.99 9.27
C LEU A 209 -6.57 14.81 7.98
N THR A 210 -7.24 14.58 6.85
CA THR A 210 -6.53 14.39 5.58
C THR A 210 -5.87 15.65 5.03
N GLU A 211 -6.44 16.83 5.30
CA GLU A 211 -5.90 18.12 4.85
C GLU A 211 -4.68 18.56 5.69
N CYS A 212 -4.55 18.07 6.93
CA CYS A 212 -3.48 18.46 7.85
C CYS A 212 -2.11 17.82 7.54
N PHE A 213 -2.05 16.81 6.66
CA PHE A 213 -0.84 16.04 6.36
C PHE A 213 -0.64 15.84 4.85
N PRO A 214 0.55 16.17 4.30
CA PRO A 214 0.80 16.13 2.86
C PRO A 214 0.91 14.70 2.27
N ASN A 215 1.08 13.70 3.14
CA ASN A 215 1.19 12.28 2.79
C ASN A 215 -0.13 11.52 2.99
N VAL A 216 -1.24 12.24 3.20
CA VAL A 216 -2.59 11.67 3.34
C VAL A 216 -3.45 12.08 2.14
N ILE A 217 -4.27 11.16 1.66
CA ILE A 217 -5.15 11.33 0.52
C ILE A 217 -6.56 10.93 0.94
N LEU A 218 -7.54 11.77 0.62
CA LEU A 218 -8.95 11.40 0.69
C LEU A 218 -9.44 11.07 -0.70
N ALA A 219 -9.94 9.86 -0.92
CA ALA A 219 -10.55 9.48 -2.18
C ALA A 219 -11.83 10.30 -2.40
N GLY A 220 -11.94 10.95 -3.56
CA GLY A 220 -13.05 11.88 -3.84
C GLY A 220 -14.43 11.20 -3.95
N ARG A 221 -14.47 9.90 -4.29
CA ARG A 221 -15.73 9.17 -4.47
C ARG A 221 -16.21 8.58 -3.15
N GLN A 222 -17.38 9.01 -2.69
CA GLN A 222 -18.08 8.38 -1.56
C GLN A 222 -18.90 7.19 -2.07
N LEU A 223 -18.65 6.01 -1.50
CA LEU A 223 -19.27 4.75 -1.90
C LEU A 223 -20.14 4.22 -0.78
N ASP A 224 -21.30 3.65 -1.12
CA ASP A 224 -22.14 2.94 -0.16
C ASP A 224 -21.54 1.54 0.07
N VAL A 225 -20.90 1.35 1.22
CA VAL A 225 -20.24 0.08 1.58
C VAL A 225 -20.99 -0.61 2.71
N ASP A 226 -20.94 -1.94 2.78
CA ASP A 226 -21.65 -2.69 3.80
C ASP A 226 -20.89 -3.93 4.29
N SER A 227 -21.50 -4.65 5.25
CA SER A 227 -20.91 -5.86 5.84
C SER A 227 -20.92 -7.08 4.90
N ALA A 228 -21.58 -7.00 3.74
CA ALA A 228 -21.48 -7.97 2.66
C ALA A 228 -20.27 -7.70 1.75
N GLY A 229 -19.61 -6.55 1.92
CA GLY A 229 -18.40 -6.15 1.21
C GLY A 229 -18.68 -5.29 -0.03
N HIS A 230 -19.94 -4.90 -0.28
CA HIS A 230 -20.30 -4.16 -1.49
C HIS A 230 -19.49 -2.88 -1.61
N ASN A 231 -19.02 -2.58 -2.82
CA ASN A 231 -18.20 -1.41 -3.17
C ASN A 231 -16.85 -1.28 -2.44
N MET A 232 -16.48 -2.19 -1.54
CA MET A 232 -15.19 -2.15 -0.84
C MET A 232 -14.02 -2.28 -1.82
N LEU A 233 -14.10 -3.21 -2.78
CA LEU A 233 -13.09 -3.34 -3.85
C LEU A 233 -12.99 -2.08 -4.70
N SER A 234 -14.11 -1.44 -5.02
CA SER A 234 -14.11 -0.17 -5.75
C SER A 234 -13.37 0.92 -4.97
N GLY A 235 -13.61 1.02 -3.66
CA GLY A 235 -12.90 1.96 -2.79
C GLY A 235 -11.40 1.68 -2.70
N PHE A 236 -11.01 0.41 -2.49
CA PHE A 236 -9.60 0.02 -2.50
C PHE A 236 -8.93 0.36 -3.83
N LEU A 237 -9.55 0.03 -4.96
CA LEU A 237 -9.01 0.33 -6.29
C LEU A 237 -8.89 1.84 -6.55
N ASP A 238 -9.82 2.67 -6.06
CA ASP A 238 -9.72 4.13 -6.19
C ASP A 238 -8.48 4.66 -5.48
N CYS A 239 -8.25 4.24 -4.24
CA CYS A 239 -7.05 4.61 -3.50
C CYS A 239 -5.76 4.07 -4.13
N LEU A 240 -5.75 2.82 -4.58
CA LEU A 240 -4.59 2.23 -5.24
C LEU A 240 -4.20 2.99 -6.53
N ARG A 241 -5.17 3.50 -7.29
CA ARG A 241 -4.92 4.39 -8.45
C ARG A 241 -4.26 5.70 -8.02
N LEU A 242 -4.78 6.36 -6.98
CA LEU A 242 -4.23 7.62 -6.46
C LEU A 242 -2.79 7.43 -5.93
N LEU A 243 -2.55 6.31 -5.23
CA LEU A 243 -1.25 5.99 -4.67
C LEU A 243 -0.20 5.68 -5.75
N LEU A 244 -0.55 5.06 -6.87
CA LEU A 244 0.42 4.78 -7.94
C LEU A 244 1.02 6.05 -8.55
N ALA A 245 0.30 7.18 -8.52
CA ALA A 245 0.80 8.47 -8.94
C ALA A 245 1.85 9.05 -7.97
N ARG A 246 1.98 8.50 -6.75
CA ARG A 246 3.01 8.88 -5.78
C ARG A 246 4.24 7.97 -5.92
N PRO A 247 5.46 8.52 -5.83
CA PRO A 247 6.67 7.76 -6.05
C PRO A 247 7.02 6.88 -4.82
N MET A 248 7.88 5.87 -5.07
CA MET A 248 8.72 5.18 -4.08
C MET A 248 8.13 4.26 -2.99
N TRP A 249 6.81 4.20 -2.78
CA TRP A 249 6.26 3.19 -1.85
C TRP A 249 6.47 1.75 -2.35
N LYS A 250 6.50 0.77 -1.43
CA LYS A 250 6.87 -0.62 -1.72
C LYS A 250 5.69 -1.58 -1.63
N TYR A 251 4.85 -1.39 -0.62
CA TYR A 251 3.65 -2.19 -0.38
C TYR A 251 2.46 -1.29 -0.06
N ALA A 252 1.27 -1.70 -0.51
CA ALA A 252 -0.01 -1.15 -0.11
C ALA A 252 -0.75 -2.17 0.77
N ILE A 253 -1.27 -1.75 1.92
CA ILE A 253 -2.03 -2.60 2.83
C ILE A 253 -3.49 -2.15 2.83
N THR A 254 -4.41 -3.04 2.44
CA THR A 254 -5.86 -2.76 2.48
C THR A 254 -6.42 -3.08 3.84
N LEU A 255 -7.17 -2.13 4.42
CA LEU A 255 -7.67 -2.18 5.80
C LEU A 255 -9.13 -1.71 5.88
N GLN A 256 -9.85 -2.24 6.84
CA GLN A 256 -11.23 -1.84 7.18
C GLN A 256 -11.26 -0.99 8.45
N ASN A 257 -12.43 -0.42 8.78
CA ASN A 257 -12.62 0.53 9.90
C ASN A 257 -12.03 0.05 11.24
N HIS A 258 -12.15 -1.25 11.54
CA HIS A 258 -11.75 -1.85 12.82
C HIS A 258 -10.54 -2.78 12.72
N ASP A 259 -9.69 -2.61 11.70
CA ASP A 259 -8.40 -3.30 11.61
C ASP A 259 -7.34 -2.55 12.43
N ILE A 260 -6.86 -3.20 13.49
CA ILE A 260 -5.93 -2.65 14.49
C ILE A 260 -4.51 -3.10 14.16
N PRO A 261 -3.50 -2.20 14.10
CA PRO A 261 -2.12 -2.60 13.87
C PRO A 261 -1.58 -3.41 15.05
N LEU A 262 -0.93 -4.54 14.77
CA LEU A 262 -0.23 -5.33 15.79
C LEU A 262 1.29 -5.08 15.81
N ARG A 263 1.76 -4.25 14.89
CA ARG A 263 3.16 -3.99 14.58
C ARG A 263 3.41 -2.51 14.45
N THR A 264 4.56 -2.09 14.95
CA THR A 264 5.11 -0.74 14.73
C THR A 264 5.52 -0.58 13.27
N ASN A 265 5.74 0.66 12.82
CA ASN A 265 6.23 0.91 11.47
C ASN A 265 7.55 0.16 11.16
N PHE A 266 8.48 0.18 12.12
CA PHE A 266 9.76 -0.53 12.01
C PHE A 266 9.56 -2.04 11.78
N GLU A 267 8.67 -2.67 12.54
CA GLU A 267 8.38 -4.08 12.41
C GLU A 267 7.66 -4.39 11.09
N LEU A 268 6.69 -3.57 10.68
CA LEU A 268 6.01 -3.71 9.39
C LEU A 268 7.03 -3.66 8.23
N VAL A 269 7.95 -2.70 8.23
CA VAL A 269 9.00 -2.59 7.23
C VAL A 269 9.86 -3.85 7.20
N ASN A 270 10.30 -4.35 8.35
CA ASN A 270 11.12 -5.57 8.42
C ASN A 270 10.37 -6.80 7.87
N VAL A 271 9.09 -6.98 8.22
CA VAL A 271 8.28 -8.09 7.70
C VAL A 271 8.07 -7.97 6.19
N LEU A 272 7.66 -6.81 5.71
CA LEU A 272 7.37 -6.60 4.28
C LEU A 272 8.64 -6.69 3.41
N ARG A 273 9.80 -6.28 3.92
CA ARG A 273 11.10 -6.54 3.28
C ARG A 273 11.38 -8.04 3.17
N ALA A 274 11.07 -8.82 4.21
CA ALA A 274 11.25 -10.26 4.21
C ALA A 274 10.32 -10.99 3.20
N LEU A 275 9.21 -10.35 2.79
CA LEU A 275 8.36 -10.87 1.70
C LEU A 275 9.00 -10.74 0.31
N ASN A 276 10.04 -9.91 0.15
CA ASN A 276 10.86 -9.80 -1.05
C ASN A 276 10.06 -9.67 -2.37
N GLY A 277 9.02 -8.83 -2.38
CA GLY A 277 8.18 -8.59 -3.56
C GLY A 277 7.02 -9.58 -3.73
N SER A 278 6.93 -10.64 -2.92
CA SER A 278 5.73 -11.46 -2.82
C SER A 278 4.58 -10.68 -2.20
N ASN A 279 3.36 -10.90 -2.69
CA ASN A 279 2.18 -10.38 -2.02
C ASN A 279 1.81 -11.28 -0.84
N ASP A 280 1.08 -10.73 0.12
CA ASP A 280 0.40 -11.49 1.16
C ASP A 280 -1.11 -11.33 1.00
N VAL A 281 -1.70 -12.32 0.32
CA VAL A 281 -3.12 -12.40 -0.01
C VAL A 281 -3.58 -13.81 0.36
N GLY A 282 -4.61 -13.91 1.19
CA GLY A 282 -5.18 -15.20 1.54
C GLY A 282 -5.75 -15.90 0.30
N VAL A 283 -5.52 -17.20 0.17
CA VAL A 283 -6.05 -18.00 -0.94
C VAL A 283 -6.75 -19.24 -0.39
N MET A 284 -7.98 -19.47 -0.84
CA MET A 284 -8.79 -20.63 -0.50
C MET A 284 -9.79 -20.92 -1.61
N HIS A 285 -10.35 -22.13 -1.60
CA HIS A 285 -11.51 -22.45 -2.43
C HIS A 285 -12.65 -21.47 -2.16
N THR A 286 -13.28 -21.02 -3.24
CA THR A 286 -14.45 -20.17 -3.17
C THR A 286 -15.70 -20.95 -2.74
N ILE A 287 -16.69 -20.24 -2.21
CA ILE A 287 -17.99 -20.80 -1.87
C ILE A 287 -18.87 -20.65 -3.11
N ARG A 288 -19.34 -21.78 -3.67
CA ARG A 288 -20.05 -21.83 -4.96
C ARG A 288 -21.22 -20.83 -5.06
N ASP A 289 -21.97 -20.64 -3.98
CA ASP A 289 -23.12 -19.73 -3.94
C ASP A 289 -22.74 -18.24 -3.95
N ARG A 290 -21.46 -17.92 -3.73
CA ARG A 290 -20.92 -16.55 -3.78
C ARG A 290 -20.27 -16.20 -5.12
N ILE A 291 -20.46 -17.05 -6.13
CA ILE A 291 -20.01 -16.79 -7.50
C ILE A 291 -21.23 -16.44 -8.37
N PRO A 292 -21.18 -15.38 -9.19
CA PRO A 292 -22.22 -15.07 -10.16
C PRO A 292 -22.51 -16.26 -11.09
N LYS A 293 -23.76 -16.75 -11.07
CA LYS A 293 -24.22 -17.87 -11.91
C LYS A 293 -24.39 -17.42 -13.36
N ASN A 294 -24.32 -18.36 -14.31
CA ASN A 294 -24.53 -18.13 -15.74
C ASN A 294 -23.58 -17.10 -16.39
N ASN A 295 -22.43 -16.84 -15.76
CA ASN A 295 -21.40 -15.96 -16.29
C ASN A 295 -20.17 -16.77 -16.72
N SER A 296 -19.54 -16.35 -17.83
CA SER A 296 -18.26 -16.91 -18.27
C SER A 296 -17.12 -16.10 -17.67
N PHE A 297 -16.21 -16.76 -16.96
CA PHE A 297 -15.02 -16.15 -16.36
C PHE A 297 -13.76 -16.43 -17.20
N THR A 298 -13.83 -16.30 -18.53
CA THR A 298 -12.61 -16.30 -19.36
C THR A 298 -12.02 -14.89 -19.47
N TYR A 299 -10.75 -14.79 -19.85
CA TYR A 299 -10.10 -13.49 -20.03
C TYR A 299 -10.85 -12.63 -21.08
N LYS A 300 -11.32 -13.27 -22.16
CA LYS A 300 -12.17 -12.67 -23.20
C LYS A 300 -13.51 -12.17 -22.67
N SER A 301 -14.25 -12.99 -21.93
CA SER A 301 -15.57 -12.62 -21.39
C SER A 301 -15.49 -11.46 -20.40
N LEU A 302 -14.43 -11.43 -19.58
CA LEU A 302 -14.18 -10.35 -18.61
C LEU A 302 -13.51 -9.12 -19.22
N ARG A 303 -13.05 -9.19 -20.48
CA ARG A 303 -12.15 -8.19 -21.09
C ARG A 303 -11.00 -7.82 -20.12
N LEU A 304 -10.40 -8.86 -19.54
CA LEU A 304 -9.57 -8.75 -18.33
C LEU A 304 -8.34 -7.87 -18.53
N PHE A 305 -7.68 -7.96 -19.68
CA PHE A 305 -6.56 -7.11 -20.03
C PHE A 305 -7.03 -5.86 -20.77
N LYS A 306 -6.39 -4.72 -20.49
CA LYS A 306 -6.60 -3.50 -21.29
C LYS A 306 -6.10 -3.66 -22.73
N ASP A 307 -5.06 -4.47 -22.91
CA ASP A 307 -4.59 -4.92 -24.21
C ASP A 307 -5.48 -6.08 -24.70
N ASN A 308 -6.35 -5.77 -25.66
CA ASN A 308 -7.31 -6.73 -26.18
C ASN A 308 -6.69 -7.97 -26.82
N SER A 309 -5.42 -7.92 -27.28
CA SER A 309 -4.76 -9.10 -27.86
C SER A 309 -4.52 -10.21 -26.84
N LYS A 310 -4.50 -9.90 -25.54
CA LYS A 310 -4.27 -10.84 -24.44
C LYS A 310 -5.56 -11.48 -23.91
N ASN A 311 -6.71 -11.07 -24.42
CA ASN A 311 -8.02 -11.53 -23.98
C ASN A 311 -8.47 -12.76 -24.80
N ASP A 312 -8.05 -13.94 -24.35
CA ASP A 312 -8.35 -15.23 -24.97
C ASP A 312 -9.36 -16.08 -24.15
N ASN A 313 -9.56 -17.34 -24.54
CA ASN A 313 -10.51 -18.24 -23.90
C ASN A 313 -9.97 -18.92 -22.63
N ARG A 314 -8.77 -18.57 -22.14
CA ARG A 314 -8.27 -19.12 -20.87
C ARG A 314 -9.20 -18.74 -19.72
N PRO A 315 -9.51 -19.68 -18.82
CA PRO A 315 -10.33 -19.40 -17.65
C PRO A 315 -9.55 -18.60 -16.61
N LEU A 316 -10.25 -17.68 -15.94
CA LEU A 316 -9.84 -17.09 -14.68
C LEU A 316 -10.52 -17.89 -13.56
N TYR A 317 -9.72 -18.66 -12.81
CA TYR A 317 -10.22 -19.48 -11.72
C TYR A 317 -10.55 -18.60 -10.51
N ILE A 318 -11.84 -18.51 -10.17
CA ILE A 318 -12.31 -17.70 -9.04
C ILE A 318 -11.87 -18.34 -7.73
N THR A 319 -11.17 -17.57 -6.91
CA THR A 319 -10.73 -17.97 -5.57
C THR A 319 -11.16 -16.94 -4.54
N LYS A 320 -11.24 -17.37 -3.29
CA LYS A 320 -11.58 -16.51 -2.16
C LYS A 320 -10.33 -16.26 -1.32
N GLY A 321 -10.29 -15.12 -0.64
CA GLY A 321 -9.26 -14.76 0.33
C GLY A 321 -9.83 -14.04 1.55
N SER A 322 -9.02 -13.11 2.06
CA SER A 322 -9.39 -12.11 3.07
C SER A 322 -9.46 -10.74 2.38
N SER A 323 -10.32 -9.85 2.86
CA SER A 323 -10.45 -8.49 2.33
C SER A 323 -9.23 -7.59 2.61
N SER A 324 -8.48 -7.88 3.68
CA SER A 324 -7.24 -7.16 4.01
C SER A 324 -6.04 -7.89 3.42
N CYS A 325 -5.20 -7.19 2.66
CA CYS A 325 -4.07 -7.77 1.94
C CYS A 325 -2.85 -6.85 2.02
N SER A 326 -1.64 -7.42 1.94
CA SER A 326 -0.41 -6.67 1.71
C SER A 326 0.06 -6.88 0.26
N LEU A 327 -0.09 -5.84 -0.55
CA LEU A 327 0.08 -5.87 -1.99
C LEU A 327 1.39 -5.18 -2.38
N SER A 328 2.28 -5.87 -3.09
CA SER A 328 3.48 -5.25 -3.64
C SER A 328 3.09 -4.15 -4.65
N ARG A 329 3.90 -3.09 -4.76
CA ARG A 329 3.65 -2.03 -5.75
C ARG A 329 3.59 -2.56 -7.18
N ALA A 330 4.39 -3.59 -7.51
CA ALA A 330 4.37 -4.22 -8.82
C ALA A 330 3.03 -4.92 -9.11
N PHE A 331 2.44 -5.59 -8.12
CA PHE A 331 1.11 -6.20 -8.27
C PHE A 331 0.02 -5.15 -8.43
N VAL A 332 0.09 -4.06 -7.66
CA VAL A 332 -0.84 -2.94 -7.78
C VAL A 332 -0.74 -2.27 -9.16
N ASP A 333 0.48 -2.02 -9.65
CA ASP A 333 0.72 -1.51 -11.00
C ASP A 333 0.13 -2.44 -12.07
N PHE A 334 0.34 -3.75 -11.93
CA PHE A 334 -0.25 -4.74 -12.84
C PHE A 334 -1.78 -4.65 -12.86
N ILE A 335 -2.44 -4.64 -11.70
CA ILE A 335 -3.90 -4.54 -11.61
C ILE A 335 -4.39 -3.24 -12.24
N VAL A 336 -3.81 -2.10 -11.86
CA VAL A 336 -4.33 -0.79 -12.25
C VAL A 336 -4.00 -0.48 -13.70
N ASN A 337 -2.78 -0.77 -14.17
CA ASN A 337 -2.29 -0.32 -15.46
C ASN A 337 -2.41 -1.39 -16.56
N LYS A 338 -2.41 -2.69 -16.24
CA LYS A 338 -2.50 -3.75 -17.25
C LYS A 338 -3.88 -4.38 -17.34
N LEU A 339 -4.64 -4.41 -16.25
CA LEU A 339 -5.96 -5.06 -16.21
C LEU A 339 -7.12 -4.05 -16.29
N ASN A 340 -8.27 -4.53 -16.75
CA ASN A 340 -9.57 -3.93 -16.58
C ASN A 340 -10.41 -4.87 -15.70
N VAL A 341 -10.50 -4.55 -14.41
CA VAL A 341 -11.22 -5.36 -13.42
C VAL A 341 -12.68 -4.94 -13.24
N SER A 342 -13.16 -3.98 -14.03
CA SER A 342 -14.48 -3.34 -13.82
C SER A 342 -15.63 -4.33 -13.96
N ILE A 343 -15.59 -5.20 -14.99
CA ILE A 343 -16.62 -6.24 -15.20
C ILE A 343 -16.64 -7.21 -14.03
N PHE A 344 -15.46 -7.66 -13.56
CA PHE A 344 -15.36 -8.53 -12.40
C PHE A 344 -16.00 -7.88 -11.17
N VAL A 345 -15.60 -6.65 -10.85
CA VAL A 345 -16.09 -5.92 -9.67
C VAL A 345 -17.60 -5.70 -9.76
N GLU A 346 -18.15 -5.35 -10.92
CA GLU A 346 -19.59 -5.17 -11.12
C GLU A 346 -20.36 -6.47 -10.90
N LEU A 347 -19.88 -7.58 -11.44
CA LEU A 347 -20.51 -8.89 -11.28
C LEU A 347 -20.54 -9.32 -9.81
N PHE A 348 -19.42 -9.19 -9.10
CA PHE A 348 -19.35 -9.59 -7.69
C PHE A 348 -20.09 -8.62 -6.77
N ASN A 349 -20.16 -7.32 -7.08
CA ASN A 349 -20.98 -6.37 -6.31
C ASN A 349 -22.50 -6.62 -6.42
N LYS A 350 -22.95 -7.55 -7.27
CA LYS A 350 -24.35 -8.02 -7.31
C LYS A 350 -24.59 -9.25 -6.42
N MET A 351 -23.54 -9.83 -5.86
CA MET A 351 -23.62 -11.04 -5.04
C MET A 351 -23.96 -10.69 -3.59
N TYR A 352 -24.75 -11.53 -2.93
CA TYR A 352 -25.32 -11.20 -1.62
C TYR A 352 -24.31 -11.03 -0.46
N TYR A 353 -23.08 -11.60 -0.55
CA TYR A 353 -22.13 -11.58 0.56
C TYR A 353 -20.69 -11.97 0.17
N GLY A 354 -19.71 -11.42 0.89
CA GLY A 354 -18.29 -11.75 0.81
C GLY A 354 -17.62 -11.29 -0.48
N VAL A 355 -18.13 -10.21 -1.07
CA VAL A 355 -17.76 -9.78 -2.43
C VAL A 355 -16.35 -9.16 -2.46
N ASP A 356 -15.92 -8.60 -1.34
CA ASP A 356 -14.61 -7.98 -1.13
C ASP A 356 -13.48 -8.98 -0.92
N GLU A 357 -13.81 -10.26 -0.78
CA GLU A 357 -12.87 -11.36 -0.57
C GLU A 357 -12.48 -12.08 -1.87
N MET A 358 -12.87 -11.56 -3.05
CA MET A 358 -12.82 -12.33 -4.31
C MET A 358 -11.73 -11.87 -5.29
N LEU A 359 -11.58 -10.56 -5.49
CA LEU A 359 -10.74 -10.04 -6.58
C LEU A 359 -9.25 -10.28 -6.36
N PHE A 360 -8.69 -9.82 -5.24
CA PHE A 360 -7.24 -9.88 -5.03
C PHE A 360 -6.76 -11.33 -4.95
N SER A 361 -7.49 -12.22 -4.26
CA SER A 361 -7.18 -13.66 -4.22
C SER A 361 -7.20 -14.28 -5.61
N THR A 362 -8.23 -13.99 -6.40
CA THR A 362 -8.37 -14.52 -7.76
C THR A 362 -7.19 -14.08 -8.63
N LEU A 363 -6.87 -12.79 -8.69
CA LEU A 363 -5.75 -12.31 -9.49
C LEU A 363 -4.40 -12.80 -8.97
N HIS A 364 -4.28 -12.99 -7.65
CA HIS A 364 -3.05 -13.42 -7.01
C HIS A 364 -2.74 -14.90 -7.26
N SER A 365 -3.74 -15.78 -7.25
CA SER A 365 -3.52 -17.24 -7.27
C SER A 365 -3.50 -17.86 -8.67
N ASN A 366 -3.92 -17.16 -9.71
CA ASN A 366 -4.01 -17.73 -11.06
C ASN A 366 -2.62 -17.81 -11.72
N ASP A 367 -2.08 -19.02 -11.85
CA ASP A 367 -0.73 -19.29 -12.36
C ASP A 367 -0.50 -18.75 -13.79
N ASP A 368 -1.52 -18.89 -14.66
CA ASP A 368 -1.51 -18.41 -16.05
C ASP A 368 -1.55 -16.89 -16.20
N LEU A 369 -2.06 -16.19 -15.18
CA LEU A 369 -2.12 -14.73 -15.17
C LEU A 369 -0.74 -14.13 -14.88
N ASP A 370 0.12 -14.89 -14.21
CA ASP A 370 1.47 -14.49 -13.81
C ASP A 370 1.56 -13.12 -13.14
N ALA A 371 0.65 -12.84 -12.22
CA ALA A 371 0.68 -11.55 -11.57
C ALA A 371 1.98 -11.36 -10.78
N PRO A 372 2.57 -10.15 -10.72
CA PRO A 372 3.78 -9.89 -9.95
C PRO A 372 3.59 -10.23 -8.47
N GLY A 373 4.55 -10.97 -7.88
CA GLY A 373 4.45 -11.47 -6.51
C GLY A 373 3.28 -12.45 -6.28
N GLY A 374 2.66 -12.97 -7.36
CA GLY A 374 1.55 -13.92 -7.33
C GLY A 374 1.91 -15.25 -6.67
N TYR A 375 0.89 -16.03 -6.37
CA TYR A 375 1.01 -17.37 -5.81
C TYR A 375 0.36 -18.39 -6.76
N THR A 376 -0.24 -19.46 -6.22
CA THR A 376 -0.71 -20.60 -7.02
C THR A 376 -2.06 -21.13 -6.54
N THR A 377 -2.83 -21.67 -7.48
CA THR A 377 -4.07 -22.39 -7.20
C THR A 377 -3.84 -23.78 -6.60
N GLN A 378 -2.60 -24.29 -6.59
CA GLN A 378 -2.29 -25.56 -5.92
C GLN A 378 -2.52 -25.51 -4.40
N CYS A 379 -2.49 -24.33 -3.79
CA CYS A 379 -2.56 -24.16 -2.34
C CYS A 379 -3.95 -23.77 -1.80
N LEU A 380 -5.01 -23.97 -2.58
CA LEU A 380 -6.37 -23.58 -2.16
C LEU A 380 -6.94 -24.41 -0.99
N GLN A 381 -6.38 -25.58 -0.73
CA GLN A 381 -6.79 -26.44 0.38
C GLN A 381 -6.16 -26.04 1.71
N THR A 382 -4.97 -25.42 1.68
CA THR A 382 -4.22 -25.03 2.86
C THR A 382 -4.22 -23.51 2.95
N PHE A 383 -5.09 -22.95 3.79
CA PHE A 383 -5.04 -21.52 4.13
C PHE A 383 -3.77 -21.27 4.96
N SER A 384 -2.65 -21.13 4.26
CA SER A 384 -1.30 -21.22 4.80
C SER A 384 -0.52 -19.98 4.43
N GLY A 385 0.19 -19.45 5.42
CA GLY A 385 1.12 -18.34 5.24
C GLY A 385 0.51 -16.96 5.04
N TYR A 386 -0.81 -16.80 5.16
CA TYR A 386 -1.44 -15.48 5.21
C TYR A 386 -1.15 -14.80 6.55
N ILE A 387 -0.61 -13.57 6.53
CA ILE A 387 -0.17 -12.86 7.74
C ILE A 387 -0.78 -11.47 7.92
N THR A 388 -1.52 -10.93 6.94
CA THR A 388 -1.95 -9.53 7.00
C THR A 388 -2.91 -9.30 8.15
N ARG A 389 -3.88 -10.19 8.36
CA ARG A 389 -4.93 -9.97 9.36
C ARG A 389 -5.25 -11.21 10.20
N HIS A 390 -5.11 -11.05 11.51
CA HIS A 390 -5.60 -11.99 12.51
C HIS A 390 -7.11 -11.82 12.71
N VAL A 391 -7.84 -12.94 12.73
CA VAL A 391 -9.28 -12.98 13.00
C VAL A 391 -9.55 -14.24 13.82
N VAL A 392 -10.26 -14.09 14.94
CA VAL A 392 -10.76 -15.23 15.73
C VAL A 392 -12.21 -15.50 15.34
N TRP A 393 -12.48 -16.68 14.79
CA TRP A 393 -13.82 -17.08 14.38
C TRP A 393 -14.48 -17.90 15.49
N LYS A 394 -15.81 -17.83 15.60
CA LYS A 394 -16.60 -18.54 16.63
C LYS A 394 -16.22 -20.02 16.79
N ARG A 395 -15.93 -20.70 15.68
CA ARG A 395 -15.60 -22.14 15.65
C ARG A 395 -14.30 -22.48 16.40
N ASP A 396 -13.44 -21.50 16.64
CA ASP A 396 -12.12 -21.70 17.23
C ASP A 396 -12.15 -21.70 18.78
N GLN A 397 -13.31 -21.44 19.42
CA GLN A 397 -13.54 -21.36 20.89
C GLN A 397 -12.58 -20.44 21.69
N GLN A 398 -11.81 -19.59 21.02
CA GLN A 398 -10.73 -18.78 21.60
C GLN A 398 -11.10 -17.32 21.88
N CYS A 399 -12.37 -16.92 21.77
CA CYS A 399 -12.78 -15.53 22.01
C CYS A 399 -12.87 -15.25 23.52
N LYS A 400 -11.78 -14.76 24.13
CA LYS A 400 -11.69 -14.58 25.58
C LYS A 400 -12.54 -13.42 26.09
N SER A 401 -12.80 -12.42 25.24
CA SER A 401 -13.78 -11.37 25.55
C SER A 401 -15.20 -11.90 25.74
N GLY A 402 -15.55 -13.03 25.12
CA GLY A 402 -16.90 -13.56 25.05
C GLY A 402 -17.86 -12.76 24.15
N ILE A 403 -17.38 -11.74 23.45
CA ILE A 403 -18.21 -10.85 22.62
C ILE A 403 -18.10 -11.26 21.14
N GLU A 404 -19.22 -11.53 20.50
CA GLU A 404 -19.28 -11.99 19.10
C GLU A 404 -20.16 -11.07 18.26
N ARG A 405 -19.72 -10.78 17.02
CA ARG A 405 -20.58 -10.17 16.00
C ARG A 405 -20.37 -10.85 14.65
N HIS A 406 -21.45 -11.39 14.08
CA HIS A 406 -21.42 -12.11 12.80
C HIS A 406 -20.41 -13.27 12.77
N ARG A 407 -20.31 -14.06 13.86
CA ARG A 407 -19.37 -15.20 13.98
C ARG A 407 -17.89 -14.84 14.06
N VAL A 408 -17.57 -13.56 14.24
CA VAL A 408 -16.23 -13.04 14.49
C VAL A 408 -16.15 -12.52 15.92
N CYS A 409 -15.07 -12.84 16.62
CA CYS A 409 -14.78 -12.31 17.94
C CYS A 409 -14.55 -10.80 17.90
N ILE A 410 -15.12 -10.08 18.85
CA ILE A 410 -14.69 -8.73 19.18
C ILE A 410 -13.59 -8.87 20.22
N LEU A 411 -12.35 -8.63 19.82
CA LEU A 411 -11.19 -8.79 20.69
C LEU A 411 -11.28 -7.77 21.83
N GLY A 412 -11.25 -8.27 23.05
CA GLY A 412 -11.28 -7.47 24.27
C GLY A 412 -9.92 -7.49 24.99
N ILE A 413 -9.88 -6.91 26.18
CA ILE A 413 -8.70 -6.88 27.04
C ILE A 413 -8.13 -8.28 27.27
N ALA A 414 -9.00 -9.27 27.51
CA ALA A 414 -8.58 -10.64 27.81
C ALA A 414 -7.86 -11.33 26.63
N ASP A 415 -8.02 -10.82 25.41
CA ASP A 415 -7.39 -11.35 24.20
C ASP A 415 -5.98 -10.75 23.94
N LEU A 416 -5.62 -9.63 24.59
CA LEU A 416 -4.42 -8.85 24.23
C LEU A 416 -3.09 -9.62 24.35
N ALA A 417 -2.96 -10.47 25.37
CA ALA A 417 -1.75 -11.28 25.55
C ALA A 417 -1.52 -12.28 24.39
N ASP A 418 -2.58 -12.74 23.72
CA ASP A 418 -2.45 -13.60 22.53
C ASP A 418 -2.04 -12.80 21.30
N LEU A 419 -2.49 -11.54 21.19
CA LEU A 419 -2.11 -10.64 20.10
C LEU A 419 -0.62 -10.25 20.14
N GLU A 420 -0.02 -10.22 21.33
CA GLU A 420 1.41 -9.99 21.49
C GLU A 420 2.26 -11.09 20.85
N ARG A 421 1.82 -12.35 20.98
CA ARG A 421 2.51 -13.52 20.40
C ARG A 421 2.11 -13.81 18.94
N SER A 422 1.05 -13.17 18.47
CA SER A 422 0.57 -13.29 17.09
C SER A 422 1.70 -13.02 16.10
N ARG A 423 1.68 -13.63 14.92
CA ARG A 423 2.59 -13.32 13.80
C ARG A 423 1.95 -12.42 12.74
N PHE A 424 0.69 -12.05 12.92
CA PHE A 424 -0.03 -11.22 11.98
C PHE A 424 0.39 -9.74 12.06
N LEU A 425 0.04 -8.97 11.02
CA LEU A 425 0.35 -7.54 10.95
C LEU A 425 -0.75 -6.67 11.58
N PHE A 426 -2.00 -7.11 11.44
CA PHE A 426 -3.20 -6.46 11.96
C PHE A 426 -4.11 -7.47 12.65
N ALA A 427 -5.06 -7.00 13.45
CA ALA A 427 -6.14 -7.80 14.02
C ALA A 427 -7.50 -7.20 13.70
N ASN A 428 -8.49 -8.09 13.52
CA ASN A 428 -9.89 -7.74 13.38
C ASN A 428 -10.73 -8.58 14.36
N LYS A 429 -11.55 -7.95 15.21
CA LYS A 429 -11.75 -6.50 15.37
C LYS A 429 -11.82 -6.10 16.83
N MET A 430 -11.40 -4.87 17.11
CA MET A 430 -11.68 -4.16 18.36
C MET A 430 -12.63 -3.02 18.07
N MET A 431 -13.61 -2.82 18.94
CA MET A 431 -14.72 -1.88 18.72
C MET A 431 -14.87 -0.97 19.95
N PRO A 432 -14.71 0.36 19.81
CA PRO A 432 -14.75 1.29 20.95
C PRO A 432 -16.05 1.27 21.75
N ASP A 433 -17.16 0.99 21.07
CA ASP A 433 -18.51 0.89 21.64
C ASP A 433 -18.75 -0.42 22.42
N LEU A 434 -17.76 -1.32 22.47
CA LEU A 434 -17.84 -2.61 23.17
C LEU A 434 -16.71 -2.79 24.19
N ASP A 435 -15.47 -2.49 23.80
CA ASP A 435 -14.31 -2.55 24.68
C ASP A 435 -13.20 -1.63 24.16
N TYR A 436 -13.21 -0.38 24.62
CA TYR A 436 -12.16 0.60 24.34
C TYR A 436 -10.92 0.40 25.21
N SER A 437 -11.03 -0.27 26.36
CA SER A 437 -9.85 -0.62 27.16
C SER A 437 -8.89 -1.50 26.35
N ALA A 438 -9.41 -2.44 25.55
CA ALA A 438 -8.60 -3.25 24.64
C ALA A 438 -7.81 -2.39 23.62
N VAL A 439 -8.48 -1.40 23.01
CA VAL A 439 -7.87 -0.46 22.07
C VAL A 439 -6.80 0.40 22.75
N SER A 440 -7.15 1.01 23.89
CA SER A 440 -6.27 1.90 24.65
C SER A 440 -5.01 1.16 25.13
N CYS A 441 -5.17 0.02 25.79
CA CYS A 441 -4.04 -0.74 26.31
C CYS A 441 -3.14 -1.30 25.21
N TRP A 442 -3.71 -1.78 24.10
CA TRP A 442 -2.91 -2.22 22.97
C TRP A 442 -2.13 -1.06 22.31
N ALA A 443 -2.77 0.10 22.17
CA ALA A 443 -2.11 1.29 21.64
C ALA A 443 -0.95 1.76 22.51
N GLN A 444 -1.11 1.78 23.85
CA GLN A 444 -0.02 2.08 24.79
C GLN A 444 1.13 1.07 24.64
N ARG A 445 0.82 -0.24 24.56
CA ARG A 445 1.82 -1.30 24.35
C ARG A 445 2.60 -1.08 23.05
N LEU A 446 1.92 -0.70 21.96
CA LEU A 446 2.55 -0.47 20.66
C LEU A 446 3.41 0.81 20.63
N LEU A 447 2.98 1.88 21.29
CA LEU A 447 3.78 3.09 21.45
C LEU A 447 5.04 2.84 22.28
N ASN A 448 4.94 2.09 23.39
CA ASN A 448 6.11 1.71 24.19
C ASN A 448 7.14 0.91 23.38
N ARG A 449 6.68 -0.03 22.54
CA ARG A 449 7.55 -0.78 21.61
C ARG A 449 8.23 0.13 20.59
N THR A 450 7.55 1.20 20.16
CA THR A 450 8.11 2.19 19.23
C THR A 450 9.22 3.03 19.87
N LEU A 451 9.12 3.28 21.18
CA LEU A 451 10.09 4.07 21.96
C LEU A 451 11.29 3.24 22.47
N THR A 452 11.27 1.92 22.31
CA THR A 452 12.35 1.03 22.76
C THR A 452 13.62 1.26 21.93
N GLN A 453 14.79 1.30 22.58
CA GLN A 453 16.08 1.59 21.93
C GLN A 453 16.52 0.47 20.99
N ASP A 454 16.49 -0.79 21.45
CA ASP A 454 16.75 -1.96 20.59
C ASP A 454 15.44 -2.54 20.03
N ARG A 455 15.11 -2.13 18.81
CA ARG A 455 13.93 -2.63 18.09
C ARG A 455 14.20 -3.93 17.32
N SER A 456 15.45 -4.37 17.22
CA SER A 456 15.86 -5.47 16.33
C SER A 456 15.40 -6.84 16.85
N GLU A 457 15.32 -7.00 18.18
CA GLU A 457 14.87 -8.23 18.82
C GLU A 457 13.35 -8.44 18.75
N LEU A 458 12.59 -7.39 18.41
CA LEU A 458 11.13 -7.41 18.43
C LEU A 458 10.50 -8.23 17.31
N ILE A 459 11.23 -8.53 16.22
CA ILE A 459 10.65 -9.19 15.05
C ILE A 459 11.55 -10.26 14.42
N ASN A 460 11.03 -11.49 14.36
CA ASN A 460 11.72 -12.61 13.71
C ASN A 460 11.42 -12.66 12.20
N THR A 461 12.25 -11.99 11.40
CA THR A 461 12.11 -11.94 9.93
C THR A 461 12.28 -13.30 9.23
N ARG A 462 12.96 -14.27 9.87
CA ARG A 462 13.21 -15.61 9.30
C ARG A 462 11.92 -16.42 9.11
N TYR A 463 10.92 -16.21 9.98
CA TYR A 463 9.61 -16.83 9.78
C TYR A 463 8.97 -16.33 8.48
N TYR A 464 8.94 -15.00 8.31
CA TYR A 464 8.30 -14.33 7.17
C TYR A 464 8.99 -14.64 5.84
N SER A 465 10.32 -14.68 5.82
CA SER A 465 11.09 -15.03 4.61
C SER A 465 10.93 -16.49 4.17
N ARG A 466 10.30 -17.33 5.01
CA ARG A 466 10.05 -18.76 4.75
C ARG A 466 8.60 -19.08 4.46
N LEU A 467 7.73 -18.07 4.44
CA LEU A 467 6.33 -18.26 4.07
C LEU A 467 6.22 -18.95 2.70
N PRO A 468 5.24 -19.84 2.50
CA PRO A 468 5.06 -20.57 1.26
C PRO A 468 5.07 -19.67 0.01
N VAL A 469 4.39 -18.52 0.04
CA VAL A 469 4.36 -17.57 -1.08
C VAL A 469 5.74 -16.96 -1.40
N VAL A 470 6.58 -16.73 -0.38
CA VAL A 470 7.94 -16.20 -0.55
C VAL A 470 8.86 -17.26 -1.15
N ARG A 471 8.78 -18.50 -0.64
CA ARG A 471 9.51 -19.64 -1.20
C ARG A 471 9.11 -19.89 -2.65
N PHE A 472 7.82 -19.82 -2.95
CA PHE A 472 7.29 -19.98 -4.29
C PHE A 472 7.84 -18.92 -5.26
N ASN A 473 7.82 -17.65 -4.88
CA ASN A 473 8.30 -16.58 -5.75
C ASN A 473 9.82 -16.59 -5.93
N ARG A 474 10.58 -17.00 -4.91
CA ARG A 474 12.04 -17.14 -5.02
C ARG A 474 12.42 -18.15 -6.11
N ASP A 475 11.70 -19.27 -6.19
CA ASP A 475 11.99 -20.37 -7.11
C ASP A 475 10.91 -20.50 -8.21
N LYS A 476 10.24 -19.39 -8.57
CA LYS A 476 9.02 -19.36 -9.42
C LYS A 476 9.23 -20.03 -10.77
N HIS A 477 10.38 -19.80 -11.41
CA HIS A 477 10.69 -20.41 -12.72
C HIS A 477 10.75 -21.93 -12.66
N THR A 478 11.22 -22.50 -11.55
CA THR A 478 11.27 -23.95 -11.33
C THR A 478 9.86 -24.50 -11.15
N PHE A 479 9.08 -23.91 -10.24
CA PHE A 479 7.72 -24.38 -9.95
C PHE A 479 6.75 -24.23 -11.11
N ARG A 480 7.02 -23.32 -12.06
CA ARG A 480 6.27 -23.20 -13.30
C ARG A 480 6.47 -24.34 -14.28
N ARG A 481 7.67 -24.93 -14.29
CA ARG A 481 7.95 -26.11 -15.13
C ARG A 481 7.33 -27.37 -14.53
N ASN A 482 7.34 -27.46 -13.20
CA ASN A 482 6.71 -28.55 -12.47
C ASN A 482 6.31 -28.07 -11.06
N ILE A 483 5.01 -27.92 -10.83
CA ILE A 483 4.43 -27.43 -9.58
C ILE A 483 4.24 -28.55 -8.53
N THR A 484 4.20 -29.81 -8.97
CA THR A 484 3.99 -30.99 -8.11
C THR A 484 4.90 -31.07 -6.87
N PRO A 485 6.21 -30.74 -6.92
CA PRO A 485 7.06 -30.78 -5.73
C PRO A 485 6.80 -29.63 -4.75
N PHE A 486 6.08 -28.58 -5.14
CA PHE A 486 5.83 -27.44 -4.27
C PHE A 486 4.86 -27.81 -3.15
N ARG A 487 5.31 -27.60 -1.91
CA ARG A 487 4.52 -27.81 -0.69
C ARG A 487 4.08 -26.48 -0.14
N CYS A 488 2.77 -26.25 -0.26
CA CYS A 488 1.99 -25.44 0.65
C CYS A 488 2.19 -26.00 2.08
#